data_AF-R9IE95-F1
#
_entry.id   AF-R9IE95-F1
#
_cell.length_a   1.000
_cell.length_b   1.000
_cell.length_c   1.000
_cell.angle_alpha   90.00
_cell.angle_beta   90.00
_cell.angle_gamma   90.00
#
_symmetry.space_group_name_H-M   'P 1'
#
loop_
_entity.id
_entity.type
_entity.pdbx_description
1 polymer ?
#
loop_
_entity_poly.entity_id
_entity_poly.type
_entity_poly.pdbx_seq_one_letter_code
_entity_poly.pdbx_strand_id
1 'polypeptide(L)'
;MNGHQYTAEEQAFMAQYVPGHSYREIQQVFIDKFGWEISSGQINSYIGNHHLNTGRTGRFPKGHEPMNKGKKGTCAAGCEKTWFKKGHIPQNYRPIGSERVSANGYIEVKVADPNKWKPKHRVVWESVHGRIPKGWIIIFRDNDKTNTKIDNLIPVRRGTHAVLNHTGLYGYSGEFKETAIHIAELKAVSSKA
;
A
#
# COMPACT_ATOMS: atom_id res chain seq x y z
N MET A 1 23.83 27.70 -18.26
CA MET A 1 23.73 28.77 -17.25
C MET A 1 24.88 28.56 -16.29
N ASN A 2 25.82 29.50 -16.21
CA ASN A 2 26.96 29.36 -15.30
C ASN A 2 26.47 29.66 -13.88
N GLY A 3 26.67 28.70 -12.96
CA GLY A 3 26.42 28.93 -11.54
C GLY A 3 27.40 29.95 -10.96
N HIS A 4 27.01 30.59 -9.87
CA HIS A 4 27.90 31.49 -9.12
C HIS A 4 29.18 30.75 -8.72
N GLN A 5 30.32 31.33 -9.06
CA GLN A 5 31.63 30.80 -8.68
C GLN A 5 32.05 31.48 -7.39
N TYR A 6 32.08 30.71 -6.30
CA TYR A 6 32.43 31.25 -4.99
C TYR A 6 33.87 31.76 -4.96
N THR A 7 34.07 33.00 -4.54
CA THR A 7 35.40 33.60 -4.38
C THR A 7 36.15 32.96 -3.20
N ALA A 8 37.47 33.10 -3.14
CA ALA A 8 38.26 32.59 -2.01
C ALA A 8 37.78 33.18 -0.66
N GLU A 9 37.34 34.44 -0.67
CA GLU A 9 36.79 35.11 0.52
C GLU A 9 35.44 34.52 0.94
N GLU A 10 34.54 34.26 -0.01
CA GLU A 10 33.25 33.62 0.25
C GLU A 10 33.42 32.19 0.75
N GLN A 11 34.39 31.45 0.19
CA GLN A 11 34.70 30.09 0.61
C GLN A 11 35.24 30.05 2.05
N ALA A 12 36.14 30.98 2.39
CA ALA A 12 36.66 31.13 3.74
C ALA A 12 35.54 31.50 4.74
N PHE A 13 34.65 32.41 4.35
CA PHE A 13 33.47 32.76 5.13
C PHE A 13 32.57 31.54 5.37
N MET A 14 32.25 30.78 4.32
CA MET A 14 31.39 29.61 4.46
C MET A 14 32.03 28.54 5.35
N ALA A 15 33.34 28.28 5.22
CA ALA A 15 34.05 27.33 6.08
C ALA A 15 34.01 27.73 7.57
N GLN A 16 34.11 29.03 7.87
CA GLN A 16 34.09 29.55 9.23
C GLN A 16 32.67 29.65 9.81
N TYR A 17 31.68 30.04 9.00
CA TYR A 17 30.35 30.41 9.49
C TYR A 17 29.34 29.26 9.45
N VAL A 18 29.50 28.26 8.56
CA VAL A 18 28.58 27.12 8.45
C VAL A 18 28.41 26.35 9.77
N PRO A 19 29.47 26.04 10.55
CA PRO A 19 29.32 25.34 11.83
C PRO A 19 28.45 26.13 12.82
N GLY A 20 27.44 25.48 13.40
CA GLY A 20 26.52 26.04 14.40
C GLY A 20 25.26 26.71 13.83
N HIS A 21 25.26 27.10 12.56
CA HIS A 21 24.20 27.94 11.99
C HIS A 21 23.22 27.15 11.11
N SER A 22 21.96 27.56 11.12
CA SER A 22 20.92 27.03 10.23
C SER A 22 21.10 27.55 8.80
N TYR A 23 20.53 26.85 7.82
CA TYR A 23 20.61 27.27 6.43
C TYR A 23 20.01 28.67 6.20
N ARG A 24 18.99 29.04 6.98
CA ARG A 24 18.38 30.38 6.92
C ARG A 24 19.34 31.46 7.45
N GLU A 25 20.05 31.19 8.54
CA GLU A 25 21.03 32.12 9.10
C GLU A 25 22.24 32.28 8.17
N ILE A 26 22.74 31.18 7.61
CA ILE A 26 23.83 31.20 6.61
C ILE A 26 23.40 32.01 5.39
N GLN A 27 22.19 31.78 4.88
CA GLN A 27 21.64 32.52 3.75
C GLN A 27 21.59 34.02 4.01
N GLN A 28 21.00 34.42 5.15
CA GLN A 28 20.84 35.83 5.49
C GLN A 28 22.19 36.54 5.58
N VAL A 29 23.15 35.98 6.32
CA VAL A 29 24.46 36.63 6.50
C VAL A 29 25.30 36.61 5.22
N PHE A 30 25.15 35.58 4.38
CA PHE A 30 25.81 35.55 3.07
C PHE A 30 25.29 36.67 2.17
N ILE A 31 23.97 36.85 2.10
CA ILE A 31 23.34 37.92 1.31
C ILE A 31 23.76 39.30 1.84
N ASP A 32 23.72 39.49 3.16
CA ASP A 32 24.05 40.78 3.78
C ASP A 32 25.53 41.15 3.57
N LYS A 33 26.43 40.16 3.56
CA LYS A 33 27.88 40.39 3.45
C LYS A 33 28.37 40.54 2.01
N PHE A 34 27.84 39.75 1.08
CA PHE A 34 28.35 39.67 -0.30
C PHE A 34 27.37 40.22 -1.34
N GLY A 35 26.15 40.59 -0.94
CA GLY A 35 25.13 41.16 -1.83
C GLY A 35 24.59 40.17 -2.87
N TRP A 36 24.86 38.87 -2.71
CA TRP A 36 24.45 37.84 -3.65
C TRP A 36 23.37 36.93 -3.07
N GLU A 37 22.26 36.81 -3.78
CA GLU A 37 21.13 35.96 -3.41
C GLU A 37 21.44 34.48 -3.62
N ILE A 38 21.76 33.81 -2.52
CA ILE A 38 21.91 32.35 -2.46
C ILE A 38 20.60 31.70 -1.99
N SER A 39 20.20 30.58 -2.60
CA SER A 39 19.08 29.75 -2.14
C SER A 39 19.50 28.72 -1.08
N SER A 40 18.57 28.29 -0.24
CA SER A 40 18.83 27.22 0.74
C SER A 40 19.30 25.90 0.10
N GLY A 41 18.90 25.63 -1.15
CA GLY A 41 19.37 24.47 -1.92
C GLY A 41 20.84 24.60 -2.33
N GLN A 42 21.28 25.79 -2.73
CA GLN A 42 22.69 26.06 -3.06
C GLN A 42 23.59 25.96 -1.82
N ILE A 43 23.12 26.44 -0.67
CA ILE A 43 23.81 26.25 0.62
C ILE A 43 23.95 24.77 0.94
N ASN A 44 22.87 23.99 0.82
CA ASN A 44 22.90 22.54 1.08
C ASN A 44 23.92 21.83 0.17
N SER A 45 23.90 22.15 -1.13
CA SER A 45 24.85 21.60 -2.09
C SER A 45 26.29 22.01 -1.79
N TYR A 46 26.52 23.27 -1.43
CA TYR A 46 27.85 23.77 -1.06
C TYR A 46 28.39 23.03 0.17
N ILE A 47 27.60 22.95 1.24
CA ILE A 47 27.96 22.23 2.47
C ILE A 47 28.31 20.77 2.17
N GLY A 48 27.49 20.09 1.36
CA GLY A 48 27.74 18.70 0.96
C GLY A 48 29.01 18.53 0.13
N ASN A 49 29.23 19.38 -0.87
CA ASN A 49 30.39 19.31 -1.78
C ASN A 49 31.72 19.65 -1.08
N HIS A 50 31.68 20.51 -0.07
CA HIS A 50 32.85 20.95 0.69
C HIS A 50 33.01 20.22 2.04
N HIS A 51 32.25 19.15 2.27
CA HIS A 51 32.30 18.32 3.48
C HIS A 51 32.15 19.13 4.79
N LEU A 52 31.38 20.22 4.74
CA LEU A 52 31.07 21.04 5.90
C LEU A 52 29.90 20.43 6.69
N ASN A 53 29.78 20.80 7.96
CA ASN A 53 28.69 20.34 8.81
C ASN A 53 28.20 21.49 9.69
N THR A 54 26.89 21.75 9.68
CA THR A 54 26.29 22.76 10.55
C THR A 54 26.27 22.34 12.02
N GLY A 55 26.49 21.06 12.34
CA GLY A 55 26.43 20.53 13.70
C GLY A 55 25.01 20.51 14.28
N ARG A 56 24.01 20.98 13.54
CA ARG A 56 22.60 20.98 13.95
C ARG A 56 21.99 19.62 13.65
N THR A 57 21.51 18.94 14.69
CA THR A 57 20.97 17.57 14.56
C THR A 57 19.49 17.52 14.18
N GLY A 58 18.80 18.67 14.19
CA GLY A 58 17.34 18.74 14.01
C GLY A 58 16.54 18.08 15.14
N ARG A 59 17.20 17.64 16.21
CA ARG A 59 16.56 16.97 17.35
C ARG A 59 16.02 18.01 18.33
N PHE A 60 14.83 17.74 18.87
CA PHE A 60 14.31 18.50 20.00
C PHE A 60 15.22 18.28 21.22
N PRO A 61 15.56 19.33 21.99
CA PRO A 61 16.39 19.20 23.18
C PRO A 61 15.69 18.34 24.24
N LYS A 62 16.46 17.67 25.09
CA LYS A 62 15.93 16.88 26.20
C LYS A 62 15.07 17.77 27.11
N GLY A 63 13.81 17.41 27.33
CA GLY A 63 12.85 18.21 28.08
C GLY A 63 11.97 19.14 27.23
N HIS A 64 12.14 19.17 25.91
CA HIS A 64 11.26 19.91 25.02
C HIS A 64 9.80 19.42 25.10
N GLU A 65 8.89 20.30 25.48
CA GLU A 65 7.45 20.03 25.50
C GLU A 65 6.81 20.48 24.18
N PRO A 66 6.20 19.55 23.41
CA PRO A 66 5.46 19.92 22.20
C PRO A 66 4.27 20.84 22.51
N MET A 67 3.96 21.77 21.60
CA MET A 67 2.83 22.70 21.70
C MET A 67 1.46 22.03 21.91
N ASN A 68 1.33 20.77 21.52
CA ASN A 68 0.15 19.94 21.64
C ASN A 68 0.19 18.97 22.85
N LYS A 69 1.22 19.02 23.70
CA LYS A 69 1.28 18.20 24.92
C LYS A 69 0.05 18.48 25.79
N GLY A 70 -0.66 17.42 26.16
CA GLY A 70 -1.91 17.50 26.95
C GLY A 70 -3.16 17.89 26.15
N LYS A 71 -3.05 18.26 24.87
CA LYS A 71 -4.21 18.58 24.02
C LYS A 71 -4.61 17.36 23.19
N LYS A 72 -5.74 16.73 23.50
CA LYS A 72 -6.33 15.67 22.67
C LYS A 72 -7.27 16.29 21.64
N GLY A 73 -7.07 15.96 20.36
CA GLY A 73 -8.01 16.31 19.29
C GLY A 73 -8.10 17.80 18.99
N THR A 74 -6.96 18.50 18.85
CA THR A 74 -6.95 19.88 18.37
C THR A 74 -7.54 19.95 16.97
N CYS A 75 -8.80 20.35 16.92
CA CYS A 75 -9.59 20.54 15.73
C CYS A 75 -9.69 22.05 15.49
N ALA A 76 -9.27 22.51 14.31
CA ALA A 76 -9.40 23.92 13.95
C ALA A 76 -10.89 24.31 13.87
N ALA A 77 -11.23 25.53 14.27
CA ALA A 77 -12.60 26.03 14.16
C ALA A 77 -13.08 25.95 12.70
N GLY A 78 -14.27 25.39 12.47
CA GLY A 78 -14.85 25.17 11.14
C GLY A 78 -14.72 23.73 10.63
N CYS A 79 -13.85 22.89 11.21
CA CYS A 79 -13.71 21.50 10.77
C CYS A 79 -14.92 20.62 11.17
N GLU A 80 -15.74 21.06 12.13
CA GLU A 80 -16.97 20.39 12.53
C GLU A 80 -17.99 20.23 11.39
N LYS A 81 -17.93 21.11 10.38
CA LYS A 81 -18.81 21.05 9.21
C LYS A 81 -18.56 19.83 8.33
N THR A 82 -17.36 19.26 8.39
CA THR A 82 -16.96 18.08 7.59
C THR A 82 -17.00 16.78 8.39
N TRP A 83 -17.39 16.82 9.66
CA TRP A 83 -17.47 15.61 10.49
C TRP A 83 -18.64 14.72 10.07
N PHE A 84 -18.38 13.42 9.99
CA PHE A 84 -19.43 12.44 9.78
C PHE A 84 -20.38 12.44 10.98
N LYS A 85 -21.66 12.71 10.71
CA LYS A 85 -22.71 12.62 11.73
C LYS A 85 -22.89 11.16 12.17
N LYS A 86 -23.30 10.95 13.42
CA LYS A 86 -23.66 9.60 13.91
C LYS A 86 -24.73 9.00 13.00
N GLY A 87 -24.51 7.77 12.54
CA GLY A 87 -25.40 7.09 11.59
C GLY A 87 -25.19 7.48 10.12
N HIS A 88 -24.15 8.25 9.78
CA HIS A 88 -23.82 8.57 8.40
C HIS A 88 -23.47 7.29 7.62
N ILE A 89 -24.29 6.97 6.62
CA ILE A 89 -24.06 5.88 5.68
C ILE A 89 -23.27 6.44 4.49
N PRO A 90 -22.09 5.88 4.14
CA PRO A 90 -21.34 6.32 2.97
C PRO A 90 -22.17 6.21 1.69
N GLN A 91 -21.98 7.13 0.74
CA GLN A 91 -22.69 7.10 -0.56
C GLN A 91 -22.49 5.79 -1.33
N ASN A 92 -21.33 5.15 -1.17
CA ASN A 92 -21.00 3.88 -1.81
C ASN A 92 -21.49 2.64 -1.03
N TYR A 93 -22.31 2.83 0.00
CA TYR A 93 -22.90 1.73 0.74
C TYR A 93 -23.77 0.87 -0.17
N ARG A 94 -23.63 -0.44 -0.02
CA ARG A 94 -24.49 -1.44 -0.65
C ARG A 94 -25.16 -2.29 0.44
N PRO A 95 -26.46 -2.63 0.32
CA PRO A 95 -27.12 -3.50 1.29
C PRO A 95 -26.52 -4.92 1.31
N ILE A 96 -26.66 -5.62 2.43
CA ILE A 96 -26.31 -7.05 2.55
C ILE A 96 -27.06 -7.84 1.46
N GLY A 97 -26.40 -8.80 0.81
CA GLY A 97 -26.91 -9.53 -0.34
C GLY A 97 -26.60 -8.89 -1.70
N SER A 98 -26.12 -7.64 -1.73
CA SER A 98 -25.67 -7.02 -2.98
C SER A 98 -24.53 -7.80 -3.62
N GLU A 99 -24.53 -7.85 -4.95
CA GLU A 99 -23.47 -8.45 -5.75
C GLU A 99 -22.57 -7.39 -6.38
N ARG A 100 -21.29 -7.71 -6.58
CA ARG A 100 -20.35 -6.90 -7.38
C ARG A 100 -19.32 -7.79 -8.06
N VAL A 101 -18.78 -7.32 -9.18
CA VAL A 101 -17.62 -7.94 -9.80
C VAL A 101 -16.35 -7.34 -9.18
N SER A 102 -15.48 -8.21 -8.66
CA SER A 102 -14.18 -7.86 -8.10
C SER A 102 -13.19 -7.49 -9.22
N ALA A 103 -12.12 -6.77 -8.91
CA ALA A 103 -11.07 -6.43 -9.87
C ALA A 103 -10.45 -7.68 -10.53
N ASN A 104 -10.49 -8.82 -9.85
CA ASN A 104 -10.00 -10.11 -10.33
C ASN A 104 -11.03 -10.90 -11.19
N GLY A 105 -12.21 -10.32 -11.44
CA GLY A 105 -13.29 -10.90 -12.25
C GLY A 105 -14.25 -11.85 -11.51
N TYR A 106 -14.13 -12.02 -10.20
CA TYR A 106 -15.05 -12.85 -9.41
C TYR A 106 -16.30 -12.07 -8.98
N ILE A 107 -17.46 -12.72 -8.98
CA ILE A 107 -18.65 -12.18 -8.31
C ILE A 107 -18.47 -12.30 -6.79
N GLU A 108 -18.66 -11.21 -6.07
CA GLU A 108 -18.67 -11.14 -4.61
C GLU A 108 -20.07 -10.74 -4.12
N VAL A 109 -20.52 -11.36 -3.02
CA VAL A 109 -21.76 -11.02 -2.32
C VAL A 109 -21.42 -10.37 -0.99
N LYS A 110 -22.12 -9.29 -0.64
CA LYS A 110 -21.99 -8.67 0.67
C LYS A 110 -22.67 -9.53 1.72
N VAL A 111 -21.91 -10.05 2.69
CA VAL A 111 -22.41 -10.98 3.72
C VAL A 111 -22.69 -10.27 5.04
N ALA A 112 -21.99 -9.17 5.33
CA ALA A 112 -22.20 -8.39 6.55
C ALA A 112 -21.64 -6.96 6.43
N ASP A 113 -22.09 -6.09 7.34
CA ASP A 113 -21.62 -4.72 7.45
C ASP A 113 -20.30 -4.59 8.24
N PRO A 114 -19.53 -3.51 8.00
CA PRO A 114 -19.75 -2.46 6.99
C PRO A 114 -19.33 -2.87 5.57
N ASN A 115 -18.30 -3.73 5.42
CA ASN A 115 -17.71 -4.10 4.12
C ASN A 115 -17.20 -5.56 4.09
N LYS A 116 -17.99 -6.52 4.60
CA LYS A 116 -17.63 -7.94 4.54
C LYS A 116 -18.20 -8.57 3.26
N TRP A 117 -17.34 -8.74 2.26
CA TRP A 117 -17.66 -9.36 0.98
C TRP A 117 -17.06 -10.77 0.91
N LYS A 118 -17.82 -11.73 0.37
CA LYS A 118 -17.32 -13.09 0.11
C LYS A 118 -17.52 -13.45 -1.37
N PRO A 119 -16.62 -14.21 -2.00
CA PRO A 119 -16.83 -14.70 -3.35
C PRO A 119 -18.09 -15.57 -3.44
N LYS A 120 -18.97 -15.28 -4.40
CA LYS A 120 -20.28 -15.94 -4.58
C LYS A 120 -20.15 -17.45 -4.77
N HIS A 121 -19.15 -17.90 -5.52
CA HIS A 121 -18.88 -19.33 -5.71
C HIS A 121 -18.64 -20.08 -4.39
N ARG A 122 -18.00 -19.43 -3.40
CA ARG A 122 -17.82 -20.05 -2.07
C ARG A 122 -19.13 -20.09 -1.31
N VAL A 123 -19.91 -19.01 -1.36
CA VAL A 123 -21.21 -18.94 -0.67
C VAL A 123 -22.17 -20.00 -1.21
N VAL A 124 -22.26 -20.15 -2.53
CA VAL A 124 -23.11 -21.16 -3.19
C VAL A 124 -22.64 -22.58 -2.87
N TRP A 125 -21.32 -22.83 -2.87
CA TRP A 125 -20.80 -24.14 -2.49
C TRP A 125 -21.06 -24.44 -1.01
N GLU A 126 -20.84 -23.45 -0.12
CA GLU A 126 -21.04 -23.58 1.32
C GLU A 126 -22.52 -23.78 1.70
N SER A 127 -23.47 -23.23 0.93
CA SER A 127 -24.90 -23.42 1.20
C SER A 127 -25.38 -24.85 0.93
N VAL A 128 -24.68 -25.61 0.08
CA VAL A 128 -25.05 -26.99 -0.29
C VAL A 128 -24.22 -28.01 0.49
N HIS A 129 -22.90 -27.81 0.58
CA HIS A 129 -21.97 -28.80 1.16
C HIS A 129 -21.50 -28.45 2.58
N GLY A 130 -21.82 -27.26 3.08
CA GLY A 130 -21.30 -26.76 4.35
C GLY A 130 -19.92 -26.11 4.22
N ARG A 131 -19.20 -25.95 5.34
CA ARG A 131 -17.96 -25.18 5.38
C ARG A 131 -16.85 -25.81 4.52
N ILE A 132 -16.18 -25.01 3.69
CA ILE A 132 -15.02 -25.47 2.90
C ILE A 132 -13.92 -25.94 3.87
N PRO A 133 -13.46 -27.20 3.77
CA PRO A 133 -12.44 -27.72 4.67
C PRO A 133 -11.09 -26.98 4.55
N LYS A 134 -10.31 -26.98 5.63
CA LYS A 134 -8.99 -26.32 5.63
C LYS A 134 -8.10 -26.95 4.56
N GLY A 135 -7.47 -26.10 3.73
CA GLY A 135 -6.60 -26.56 2.65
C GLY A 135 -7.31 -26.89 1.33
N TRP A 136 -8.64 -26.74 1.28
CA TRP A 136 -9.41 -26.86 0.04
C TRP A 136 -9.74 -25.48 -0.53
N ILE A 137 -9.94 -25.43 -1.85
CA ILE A 137 -10.39 -24.27 -2.59
C ILE A 137 -11.45 -24.70 -3.60
N ILE A 138 -12.24 -23.75 -4.08
CA ILE A 138 -13.25 -23.99 -5.12
C ILE A 138 -12.73 -23.40 -6.43
N ILE A 139 -12.79 -24.19 -7.49
CA ILE A 139 -12.46 -23.77 -8.86
C ILE A 139 -13.67 -23.96 -9.78
N PHE A 140 -13.58 -23.38 -10.97
CA PHE A 140 -14.64 -23.39 -11.98
C PHE A 140 -14.30 -24.44 -13.05
N ARG A 141 -15.26 -25.30 -13.42
CA ARG A 141 -15.07 -26.33 -14.46
C ARG A 141 -14.87 -25.68 -15.84
N ASP A 142 -15.57 -24.60 -16.12
CA ASP A 142 -15.52 -23.86 -17.39
C ASP A 142 -14.49 -22.71 -17.44
N ASN A 143 -13.77 -22.45 -16.34
CA ASN A 143 -12.90 -21.28 -16.14
C ASN A 143 -13.59 -19.90 -16.18
N ASP A 144 -14.93 -19.86 -16.23
CA ASP A 144 -15.71 -18.63 -16.15
C ASP A 144 -16.01 -18.30 -14.68
N LYS A 145 -15.36 -17.24 -14.19
CA LYS A 145 -15.48 -16.75 -12.81
C LYS A 145 -16.87 -16.22 -12.46
N THR A 146 -17.73 -16.01 -13.45
CA THR A 146 -19.10 -15.52 -13.30
C THR A 146 -20.12 -16.65 -13.21
N ASN A 147 -19.81 -17.84 -13.76
CA ASN A 147 -20.69 -19.00 -13.71
C ASN A 147 -20.63 -19.70 -12.35
N THR A 148 -21.46 -19.25 -11.42
CA THR A 148 -21.52 -19.72 -10.03
C THR A 148 -22.53 -20.85 -9.80
N LYS A 149 -22.95 -21.57 -10.84
CA LYS A 149 -23.80 -22.76 -10.72
C LYS A 149 -23.09 -23.86 -9.96
N ILE A 150 -23.78 -24.56 -9.05
CA ILE A 150 -23.18 -25.58 -8.19
C ILE A 150 -22.45 -26.67 -9.00
N ASP A 151 -23.01 -27.09 -10.12
CA ASP A 151 -22.43 -28.12 -10.99
C ASP A 151 -21.10 -27.67 -11.64
N ASN A 152 -20.88 -26.36 -11.77
CA ASN A 152 -19.64 -25.80 -12.31
C ASN A 152 -18.55 -25.65 -11.24
N LEU A 153 -18.85 -25.87 -9.96
CA LEU A 153 -17.94 -25.65 -8.85
C LEU A 153 -17.30 -26.94 -8.39
N ILE A 154 -15.98 -27.04 -8.53
CA ILE A 154 -15.21 -28.22 -8.14
C ILE A 154 -14.35 -27.89 -6.92
N PRO A 155 -14.48 -28.62 -5.80
CA PRO A 155 -13.56 -28.51 -4.67
C PRO A 155 -12.25 -29.21 -4.99
N VAL A 156 -11.12 -28.53 -4.82
CA VAL A 156 -9.78 -29.08 -5.07
C VAL A 156 -8.85 -28.75 -3.92
N ARG A 157 -7.90 -29.64 -3.60
CA ARG A 157 -6.85 -29.37 -2.62
C ARG A 157 -5.93 -28.24 -3.11
N ARG A 158 -5.54 -27.34 -2.22
CA ARG A 158 -4.67 -26.19 -2.56
C ARG A 158 -3.33 -26.63 -3.17
N GLY A 159 -2.77 -27.75 -2.73
CA GLY A 159 -1.54 -28.32 -3.31
C GLY A 159 -1.74 -28.77 -4.76
N THR A 160 -2.82 -29.50 -5.05
CA THR A 160 -3.19 -29.91 -6.41
C THR A 160 -3.38 -28.70 -7.32
N HIS A 161 -4.07 -27.66 -6.84
CA HIS A 161 -4.26 -26.44 -7.61
C HIS A 161 -2.95 -25.70 -7.91
N ALA A 162 -1.99 -25.72 -6.98
CA ALA A 162 -0.66 -25.17 -7.24
C ALA A 162 0.03 -25.93 -8.38
N VAL A 163 -0.03 -27.27 -8.39
CA VAL A 163 0.50 -28.09 -9.48
C VAL A 163 -0.21 -27.80 -10.80
N LEU A 164 -1.54 -27.70 -10.81
CA LEU A 164 -2.33 -27.31 -12.00
C LEU A 164 -1.84 -26.01 -12.63
N ASN A 165 -1.57 -25.00 -11.79
CA ASN A 165 -1.09 -23.70 -12.25
C ASN A 165 0.35 -23.80 -12.79
N HIS A 166 1.24 -24.48 -12.07
CA HIS A 166 2.64 -24.62 -12.47
C HIS A 166 2.83 -25.42 -13.76
N THR A 167 1.96 -26.40 -14.03
CA THR A 167 2.05 -27.23 -15.25
C THR A 167 1.22 -26.70 -16.42
N GLY A 168 0.53 -25.55 -16.27
CA GLY A 168 -0.34 -24.99 -17.32
C GLY A 168 -1.66 -25.76 -17.54
N LEU A 169 -1.92 -26.81 -16.77
CA LEU A 169 -3.13 -27.64 -16.87
C LEU A 169 -4.40 -26.88 -16.44
N TYR A 170 -4.25 -25.75 -15.75
CA TYR A 170 -5.37 -24.90 -15.36
C TYR A 170 -6.18 -24.38 -16.56
N GLY A 171 -5.58 -24.28 -17.76
CA GLY A 171 -6.24 -23.74 -18.96
C GLY A 171 -7.32 -24.63 -19.55
N TYR A 172 -7.30 -25.95 -19.26
CA TYR A 172 -8.36 -26.86 -19.70
C TYR A 172 -9.69 -26.52 -19.02
N SER A 173 -10.80 -26.80 -19.71
CA SER A 173 -12.17 -26.56 -19.26
C SER A 173 -13.09 -27.74 -19.63
N GLY A 174 -14.28 -27.79 -19.05
CA GLY A 174 -15.26 -28.83 -19.32
C GLY A 174 -14.80 -30.21 -18.84
N GLU A 175 -14.98 -31.24 -19.67
CA GLU A 175 -14.62 -32.63 -19.35
C GLU A 175 -13.11 -32.79 -19.10
N PHE A 176 -12.27 -32.08 -19.86
CA PHE A 176 -10.82 -32.14 -19.69
C PHE A 176 -10.34 -31.52 -18.37
N LYS A 177 -11.16 -30.70 -17.71
CA LYS A 177 -10.81 -30.10 -16.41
C LYS A 177 -10.62 -31.17 -15.35
N GLU A 178 -11.50 -32.17 -15.33
CA GLU A 178 -11.43 -33.25 -14.35
C GLU A 178 -10.18 -34.09 -14.58
N THR A 179 -9.92 -34.48 -15.83
CA THR A 179 -8.69 -35.18 -16.21
C THR A 179 -7.44 -34.37 -15.84
N ALA A 180 -7.44 -33.06 -16.08
CA ALA A 180 -6.35 -32.17 -15.70
C ALA A 180 -6.11 -32.15 -14.18
N ILE A 181 -7.18 -32.12 -13.38
CA ILE A 181 -7.11 -32.21 -11.91
C ILE A 181 -6.49 -33.54 -11.50
N HIS A 182 -6.96 -34.67 -12.03
CA HIS A 182 -6.40 -35.99 -11.71
C HIS A 182 -4.92 -36.11 -12.06
N ILE A 183 -4.49 -35.59 -13.23
CA ILE A 183 -3.07 -35.56 -13.61
C ILE A 183 -2.26 -34.73 -12.60
N ALA A 184 -2.78 -33.58 -12.17
CA ALA A 184 -2.11 -32.75 -11.17
C ALA A 184 -2.08 -33.40 -9.78
N GLU A 185 -3.09 -34.18 -9.40
CA GLU A 185 -3.09 -34.96 -8.16
C GLU A 185 -2.01 -36.05 -8.19
N LEU A 186 -1.91 -36.81 -9.29
CA LEU A 186 -0.86 -37.81 -9.48
C LEU A 186 0.52 -37.17 -9.37
N LYS A 187 0.75 -36.06 -10.08
CA LYS A 187 2.02 -35.30 -9.99
C LYS A 187 2.32 -34.81 -8.58
N ALA A 188 1.31 -34.34 -7.85
CA ALA A 188 1.46 -33.84 -6.48
C ALA A 188 1.80 -34.94 -5.46
N VAL A 189 1.42 -36.19 -5.74
CA VAL A 189 1.78 -37.35 -4.92
C VAL A 189 3.19 -37.82 -5.27
N SER A 190 3.52 -37.94 -6.56
CA SER A 190 4.86 -38.36 -7.00
C SER A 190 5.98 -37.44 -6.57
N SER A 191 5.72 -36.13 -6.38
CA SER A 191 6.74 -35.18 -5.92
C SER A 191 6.97 -35.19 -4.40
N LYS A 192 6.15 -35.91 -3.64
CA LYS A 192 6.28 -36.08 -2.19
C LYS A 192 6.93 -37.40 -1.79
N ALA A 193 6.98 -38.36 -2.70
CA ALA A 193 7.69 -39.63 -2.55
C ALA A 193 9.17 -39.43 -2.88
#